data_AF-U4KZZ9-F1
#
_entry.id   AF-U4KZZ9-F1
#
_cell.length_a   1.000
_cell.length_b   1.000
_cell.length_c   1.000
_cell.angle_alpha   90.00
_cell.angle_beta   90.00
_cell.angle_gamma   90.00
#
_symmetry.space_group_name_H-M   'P 1'
#
loop_
_entity.id
_entity.type
_entity.pdbx_description
1 polymer ?
#
loop_
_entity_poly.entity_id
_entity_poly.type
_entity_poly.pdbx_seq_one_letter_code
_entity_poly.pdbx_strand_id
1 'polypeptide(L)'
;MASSQSDLERFFGKYPEFDYKPGRNAAREFQRLAREKGWSQAEKVLRKMKDKEETQPKKKMSPEKIQRLKVLKREYGDARTKFYGAFQKEFNAVFDRGYLCEVLGFEVPETGLKKMLQTVHVNIYELHHYEKALRKGKSAKIVDVNPEVLRELLSTETQQPQMRKSKSMAHRSSGVTDIEVETSGDIIMFRFSKVSDLAVYSRENDLIYPLKRAKEEGALKLLLRRIVRGNRPSVRTAPAV
;
A
#
# COMPACT_ATOMS: atom_id res chain seq x y z
N MET A 1 -27.57 21.28 -5.34
CA MET A 1 -26.23 21.15 -5.92
C MET A 1 -25.97 19.68 -6.20
N ALA A 2 -25.66 19.29 -7.43
CA ALA A 2 -25.39 17.89 -7.75
C ALA A 2 -24.04 17.50 -7.12
N SER A 3 -24.05 16.51 -6.21
CA SER A 3 -22.82 15.95 -5.68
C SER A 3 -22.07 15.29 -6.83
N SER A 4 -20.96 15.89 -7.25
CA SER A 4 -20.08 15.31 -8.27
C SER A 4 -19.55 13.98 -7.74
N GLN A 5 -20.14 12.87 -8.17
CA GLN A 5 -19.68 11.53 -7.80
C GLN A 5 -18.20 11.36 -8.15
N SER A 6 -17.45 10.80 -7.22
CA SER A 6 -16.04 10.50 -7.39
C SER A 6 -15.83 9.46 -8.51
N ASP A 7 -14.64 9.41 -9.11
CA ASP A 7 -14.33 8.42 -10.15
C ASP A 7 -14.38 6.97 -9.60
N LEU A 8 -14.01 6.78 -8.34
CA LEU A 8 -14.15 5.53 -7.60
C LEU A 8 -15.61 5.20 -7.32
N GLU A 9 -16.43 6.16 -6.88
CA GLU A 9 -17.88 5.96 -6.72
C GLU A 9 -18.53 5.55 -8.05
N ARG A 10 -18.13 6.18 -9.15
CA ARG A 10 -18.57 5.81 -10.51
C ARG A 10 -18.08 4.42 -10.93
N PHE A 11 -16.87 4.04 -10.53
CA PHE A 11 -16.36 2.69 -10.79
C PHE A 11 -17.15 1.63 -10.02
N PHE A 12 -17.33 1.81 -8.71
CA PHE A 12 -18.04 0.86 -7.85
C PHE A 12 -19.54 0.84 -8.13
N GLY A 13 -20.14 1.96 -8.55
CA GLY A 13 -21.55 2.04 -8.96
C GLY A 13 -21.92 1.15 -10.15
N LYS A 14 -20.95 0.62 -10.89
CA LYS A 14 -21.17 -0.42 -11.92
C LYS A 14 -21.50 -1.80 -11.34
N TYR A 15 -21.37 -1.95 -10.02
CA TYR A 15 -21.62 -3.18 -9.29
C TYR A 15 -22.64 -2.91 -8.18
N PRO A 16 -23.93 -2.73 -8.50
CA PRO A 16 -24.94 -2.33 -7.53
C PRO A 16 -25.15 -3.36 -6.41
N GLU A 17 -24.86 -4.64 -6.68
CA GLU A 17 -24.87 -5.73 -5.69
C GLU A 17 -23.73 -5.63 -4.66
N PHE A 18 -22.68 -4.86 -4.96
CA PHE A 18 -21.52 -4.74 -4.10
C PHE A 18 -21.68 -3.54 -3.16
N ASP A 19 -21.75 -3.83 -1.85
CA ASP A 19 -21.86 -2.82 -0.79
C ASP A 19 -20.53 -2.07 -0.56
N TYR A 20 -20.23 -1.15 -1.49
CA TYR A 20 -19.03 -0.30 -1.46
C TYR A 20 -19.08 0.69 -0.31
N LYS A 21 -18.01 0.72 0.50
CA LYS A 21 -17.85 1.68 1.61
C LYS A 21 -16.82 2.76 1.25
N PRO A 22 -17.22 3.98 0.86
CA PRO A 22 -16.29 5.03 0.41
C PRO A 22 -15.30 5.50 1.50
N GLY A 23 -15.64 5.36 2.79
CA GLY A 23 -14.72 5.64 3.90
C GLY A 23 -13.62 4.58 4.14
N ARG A 24 -13.64 3.47 3.40
CA ARG A 24 -12.62 2.41 3.47
C ARG A 24 -11.57 2.57 2.37
N ASN A 25 -10.42 1.92 2.56
CA ASN A 25 -9.36 1.94 1.56
C ASN A 25 -9.87 1.33 0.24
N ALA A 26 -9.83 2.11 -0.84
CA ALA A 26 -10.37 1.74 -2.15
C ALA A 26 -9.75 0.45 -2.72
N ALA A 27 -8.45 0.22 -2.52
CA ALA A 27 -7.78 -1.00 -2.96
C ALA A 27 -8.27 -2.23 -2.19
N ARG A 28 -8.56 -2.11 -0.88
CA ARG A 28 -9.22 -3.18 -0.09
C ARG A 28 -10.64 -3.45 -0.59
N GLU A 29 -11.41 -2.41 -0.90
CA GLU A 29 -12.77 -2.57 -1.44
C GLU A 29 -12.75 -3.24 -2.83
N PHE A 30 -11.80 -2.88 -3.70
CA PHE A 30 -11.60 -3.59 -4.97
C PHE A 30 -11.23 -5.06 -4.77
N GLN A 31 -10.38 -5.37 -3.77
CA GLN A 31 -10.06 -6.75 -3.41
C GLN A 31 -11.27 -7.52 -2.88
N ARG A 32 -12.18 -6.89 -2.12
CA ARG A 32 -13.46 -7.50 -1.71
C ARG A 32 -14.32 -7.82 -2.92
N LEU A 33 -14.53 -6.84 -3.80
CA LEU A 33 -15.27 -7.02 -5.05
C LEU A 33 -14.69 -8.18 -5.88
N ALA A 34 -13.35 -8.23 -6.03
CA ALA A 34 -12.68 -9.27 -6.80
C ALA A 34 -12.80 -10.68 -6.18
N ARG A 35 -13.03 -10.79 -4.87
CA ARG A 35 -13.33 -12.08 -4.21
C ARG A 35 -14.77 -12.48 -4.43
N GLU A 36 -15.70 -11.53 -4.30
CA GLU A 36 -17.14 -11.75 -4.48
C GLU A 36 -17.48 -12.18 -5.91
N LYS A 37 -16.87 -11.52 -6.90
CA LYS A 37 -16.99 -11.91 -8.33
C LYS A 37 -16.22 -13.19 -8.69
N GLY A 38 -15.47 -13.79 -7.76
CA GLY A 38 -14.70 -15.01 -8.00
C GLY A 38 -13.47 -14.83 -8.91
N TRP A 39 -13.13 -13.59 -9.26
CA TRP A 39 -12.02 -13.24 -10.16
C TRP A 39 -10.66 -13.71 -9.63
N SER A 40 -10.38 -13.46 -8.35
CA SER A 40 -9.11 -13.84 -7.72
C SER A 40 -8.87 -15.36 -7.70
N GLN A 41 -9.95 -16.13 -7.53
CA GLN A 41 -9.93 -17.59 -7.52
C GLN A 41 -9.72 -18.10 -8.94
N ALA A 42 -10.40 -17.52 -9.94
CA ALA A 42 -10.26 -17.90 -11.33
C ALA A 42 -8.82 -17.73 -11.84
N GLU A 43 -8.19 -16.61 -11.53
CA GLU A 43 -6.79 -16.35 -11.89
C GLU A 43 -5.83 -17.37 -11.26
N LYS A 44 -6.01 -17.69 -9.97
CA LYS A 44 -5.20 -18.69 -9.27
C LYS A 44 -5.33 -20.09 -9.87
N VAL A 45 -6.55 -20.50 -10.24
CA VAL A 45 -6.79 -21.82 -10.84
C VAL A 45 -6.14 -21.88 -12.22
N LEU A 46 -6.34 -20.87 -13.06
CA LEU A 46 -5.71 -20.82 -14.40
C LEU A 46 -4.18 -20.80 -14.33
N ARG A 47 -3.60 -20.12 -13.34
CA ARG A 47 -2.14 -20.16 -13.13
C ARG A 47 -1.65 -21.56 -12.77
N LYS A 48 -2.30 -22.22 -11.80
CA LYS A 48 -1.96 -23.60 -11.40
C LYS A 48 -2.14 -24.62 -12.54
N MET A 49 -3.04 -24.36 -13.49
CA MET A 49 -3.18 -25.21 -14.68
C MET A 49 -1.97 -25.10 -15.59
N LYS A 50 -1.51 -23.87 -15.87
CA LYS A 50 -0.31 -23.63 -16.69
C LYS A 50 0.92 -24.28 -16.06
N ASP A 51 1.08 -24.12 -14.74
CA ASP A 51 2.22 -24.69 -14.02
C ASP A 51 2.21 -26.24 -14.03
N LYS A 52 1.03 -26.88 -14.16
CA LYS A 52 0.86 -28.34 -14.15
C LYS A 52 0.89 -28.98 -15.53
N GLU A 53 0.60 -28.22 -16.59
CA GLU A 53 0.76 -28.70 -17.98
C GLU A 53 2.19 -29.21 -18.24
N GLU A 54 3.17 -28.70 -17.47
CA GLU A 54 4.57 -29.10 -17.55
C GLU A 54 4.91 -30.40 -16.78
N THR A 55 4.05 -30.91 -15.87
CA THR A 55 4.47 -31.91 -14.85
C THR A 55 3.58 -33.16 -14.71
N GLN A 56 2.88 -33.60 -15.76
CA GLN A 56 2.04 -34.83 -15.89
C GLN A 56 0.51 -34.62 -15.87
N PRO A 57 -0.26 -35.42 -16.66
CA PRO A 57 -1.69 -35.23 -16.84
C PRO A 57 -2.52 -35.74 -15.64
N LYS A 58 -2.95 -34.84 -14.76
CA LYS A 58 -3.99 -35.12 -13.74
C LYS A 58 -5.38 -34.73 -14.28
N LYS A 59 -6.42 -35.47 -13.84
CA LYS A 59 -7.86 -35.32 -14.14
C LYS A 59 -8.21 -34.02 -14.89
N LYS A 60 -8.50 -34.15 -16.19
CA LYS A 60 -8.87 -33.03 -17.06
C LYS A 60 -10.13 -32.35 -16.53
N MET A 61 -10.08 -31.03 -16.39
CA MET A 61 -11.24 -30.21 -16.07
C MET A 61 -12.16 -30.13 -17.29
N SER A 62 -13.48 -30.02 -17.09
CA SER A 62 -14.40 -29.90 -18.23
C SER A 62 -14.09 -28.65 -19.06
N PRO A 63 -14.23 -28.71 -20.41
CA PRO A 63 -13.99 -27.56 -21.29
C PRO A 63 -14.82 -26.33 -20.89
N GLU A 64 -16.07 -26.53 -20.49
CA GLU A 64 -16.98 -25.46 -20.04
C GLU A 64 -16.43 -24.70 -18.83
N LYS A 65 -15.88 -25.43 -17.84
CA LYS A 65 -15.32 -24.82 -16.64
C LYS A 65 -14.06 -24.04 -16.97
N ILE A 66 -13.22 -24.53 -17.90
CA ILE A 66 -12.07 -23.79 -18.41
C ILE A 66 -12.52 -22.50 -19.09
N GLN A 67 -13.56 -22.56 -19.92
CA GLN A 67 -14.11 -21.39 -20.60
C GLN A 67 -14.64 -20.35 -19.62
N ARG A 68 -15.39 -20.76 -18.60
CA ARG A 68 -15.88 -19.87 -17.52
C ARG A 68 -14.73 -19.17 -16.79
N LEU A 69 -13.66 -19.90 -16.45
CA LEU A 69 -12.48 -19.33 -15.79
C LEU A 69 -11.79 -18.27 -16.67
N LYS A 70 -11.70 -18.51 -17.99
CA LYS A 70 -11.12 -17.55 -18.94
C LYS A 70 -11.93 -16.25 -19.02
N VAL A 71 -13.27 -16.36 -19.03
CA VAL A 71 -14.17 -15.18 -19.01
C VAL A 71 -13.94 -14.36 -17.74
N LEU A 72 -13.97 -14.99 -16.56
CA LEU A 72 -13.71 -14.32 -15.29
C LEU A 72 -12.34 -13.64 -15.23
N LYS A 73 -11.31 -14.26 -15.82
CA LYS A 73 -9.97 -13.65 -15.88
C LYS A 73 -9.95 -12.39 -16.74
N ARG A 74 -10.66 -12.39 -17.88
CA ARG A 74 -10.77 -11.22 -18.76
C ARG A 74 -11.50 -10.08 -18.05
N GLU A 75 -12.65 -10.37 -17.47
CA GLU A 75 -13.41 -9.39 -16.67
C GLU A 75 -12.57 -8.79 -15.54
N TYR A 76 -11.80 -9.62 -14.84
CA TYR A 76 -10.90 -9.14 -13.80
C TYR A 76 -9.86 -8.17 -14.33
N GLY A 77 -9.23 -8.47 -15.48
CA GLY A 77 -8.26 -7.59 -16.12
C GLY A 77 -8.85 -6.22 -16.49
N ASP A 78 -10.06 -6.22 -17.04
CA ASP A 78 -10.76 -5.00 -17.42
C ASP A 78 -11.18 -4.18 -16.19
N ALA A 79 -11.77 -4.84 -15.18
CA ALA A 79 -12.18 -4.21 -13.93
C ALA A 79 -10.98 -3.62 -13.19
N ARG A 80 -9.88 -4.36 -13.12
CA ARG A 80 -8.62 -3.92 -12.53
C ARG A 80 -8.06 -2.69 -13.23
N THR A 81 -8.05 -2.68 -14.57
CA THR A 81 -7.56 -1.54 -15.36
C THR A 81 -8.40 -0.30 -15.10
N LYS A 82 -9.74 -0.43 -15.12
CA LYS A 82 -10.67 0.67 -14.84
C LYS A 82 -10.54 1.18 -13.40
N PHE A 83 -10.40 0.27 -12.43
CA PHE A 83 -10.17 0.61 -11.02
C PHE A 83 -8.90 1.44 -10.86
N TYR A 84 -7.76 0.98 -11.37
CA TYR A 84 -6.51 1.73 -11.22
C TYR A 84 -6.51 3.06 -11.96
N GLY A 85 -7.23 3.17 -13.09
CA GLY A 85 -7.46 4.45 -13.75
C GLY A 85 -8.21 5.45 -12.87
N ALA A 86 -9.34 5.03 -12.28
CA ALA A 86 -10.12 5.85 -11.35
C ALA A 86 -9.33 6.18 -10.08
N PHE A 87 -8.69 5.18 -9.48
CA PHE A 87 -7.86 5.34 -8.29
C PHE A 87 -6.71 6.31 -8.52
N GLN A 88 -5.98 6.20 -9.63
CA GLN A 88 -4.87 7.10 -9.93
C GLN A 88 -5.37 8.55 -10.14
N LYS A 89 -6.53 8.72 -10.77
CA LYS A 89 -7.12 10.05 -10.99
C LYS A 89 -7.49 10.73 -9.66
N GLU A 90 -8.14 10.00 -8.76
CA GLU A 90 -8.44 10.52 -7.42
C GLU A 90 -7.22 10.66 -6.54
N PHE A 91 -6.30 9.70 -6.59
CA PHE A 91 -5.03 9.79 -5.86
C PHE A 91 -4.27 11.04 -6.30
N ASN A 92 -4.20 11.33 -7.59
CA ASN A 92 -3.56 12.55 -8.08
C ASN A 92 -4.33 13.83 -7.69
N ALA A 93 -5.66 13.76 -7.51
CA ALA A 93 -6.46 14.89 -7.07
C ALA A 93 -6.31 15.15 -5.56
N VAL A 94 -6.21 14.09 -4.76
CA VAL A 94 -5.96 14.16 -3.31
C VAL A 94 -4.52 14.56 -3.02
N PHE A 95 -3.57 13.88 -3.65
CA PHE A 95 -2.16 14.22 -3.59
C PHE A 95 -1.82 15.25 -4.67
N ASP A 96 -2.67 16.27 -4.81
CA ASP A 96 -2.30 17.44 -5.57
C ASP A 96 -1.04 18.04 -4.92
N ARG A 97 -0.21 18.59 -5.79
CA ARG A 97 1.05 19.25 -5.50
C ARG A 97 0.94 20.20 -4.31
N GLY A 98 -0.13 20.99 -4.28
CA GLY A 98 -0.43 21.91 -3.18
C GLY A 98 -0.66 21.18 -1.87
N TYR A 99 -1.55 20.19 -1.88
CA TYR A 99 -1.93 19.44 -0.68
C TYR A 99 -0.75 18.69 -0.06
N LEU A 100 0.10 18.05 -0.88
CA LEU A 100 1.29 17.37 -0.37
C LEU A 100 2.27 18.35 0.28
N CYS A 101 2.45 19.55 -0.28
CA CYS A 101 3.30 20.56 0.34
C CYS A 101 2.70 21.03 1.66
N GLU A 102 1.40 21.33 1.69
CA GLU A 102 0.69 21.75 2.90
C GLU A 102 0.80 20.70 4.02
N VAL A 103 0.46 19.44 3.71
CA VAL A 103 0.57 18.32 4.64
C VAL A 103 1.98 18.16 5.18
N LEU A 104 2.99 18.36 4.34
CA LEU A 104 4.40 18.21 4.71
C LEU A 104 5.04 19.48 5.29
N GLY A 105 4.28 20.58 5.41
CA GLY A 105 4.76 21.86 5.92
C GLY A 105 5.73 22.59 4.98
N PHE A 106 5.61 22.39 3.67
CA PHE A 106 6.37 23.11 2.65
C PHE A 106 5.52 24.19 1.99
N GLU A 107 6.16 25.31 1.63
CA GLU A 107 5.58 26.24 0.66
C GLU A 107 5.52 25.60 -0.72
N VAL A 108 4.44 25.82 -1.46
CA VAL A 108 4.26 25.26 -2.80
C VAL A 108 5.20 25.98 -3.77
N PRO A 109 6.24 25.32 -4.32
CA PRO A 109 7.17 26.02 -5.19
C PRO A 109 6.56 26.16 -6.60
N GLU A 110 6.76 27.31 -7.24
CA GLU A 110 6.29 27.55 -8.63
C GLU A 110 6.86 26.53 -9.62
N THR A 111 8.11 26.11 -9.41
CA THR A 111 8.78 25.07 -10.19
C THR A 111 9.61 24.16 -9.29
N GLY A 112 10.00 22.97 -9.79
CA GLY A 112 10.94 22.11 -9.05
C GLY A 112 10.33 21.27 -7.91
N LEU A 113 9.01 21.26 -7.73
CA LEU A 113 8.32 20.43 -6.72
C LEU A 113 8.78 18.96 -6.73
N LYS A 114 8.93 18.36 -7.91
CA LYS A 114 9.39 16.97 -8.02
C LYS A 114 10.79 16.76 -7.42
N LYS A 115 11.67 17.76 -7.47
CA LYS A 115 12.99 17.72 -6.82
C LYS A 115 12.85 17.90 -5.31
N MET A 116 11.99 18.82 -4.87
CA MET A 116 11.69 19.03 -3.45
C MET A 116 11.09 17.78 -2.80
N LEU A 117 10.02 17.20 -3.35
CA LEU A 117 9.43 15.96 -2.82
C LEU A 117 10.40 14.77 -2.86
N GLN A 118 11.45 14.81 -3.68
CA GLN A 118 12.50 13.79 -3.66
C GLN A 118 13.45 13.89 -2.47
N THR A 119 13.55 15.06 -1.82
CA THR A 119 14.33 15.23 -0.58
C THR A 119 13.52 14.80 0.64
N VAL A 120 12.20 14.66 0.50
CA VAL A 120 11.32 14.19 1.57
C VAL A 120 11.33 12.67 1.59
N HIS A 121 11.77 12.11 2.71
CA HIS A 121 11.72 10.68 2.95
C HIS A 121 10.72 10.42 4.07
N VAL A 122 9.50 10.05 3.71
CA VAL A 122 8.44 9.65 4.65
C VAL A 122 7.97 8.25 4.29
N ASN A 123 7.49 7.49 5.29
CA ASN A 123 6.86 6.22 5.01
C ASN A 123 5.46 6.48 4.42
N ILE A 124 5.17 5.92 3.25
CA ILE A 124 3.90 6.16 2.55
C ILE A 124 2.70 5.61 3.34
N TYR A 125 2.91 4.54 4.12
CA TYR A 125 1.87 3.99 4.99
C TYR A 125 1.52 4.99 6.10
N GLU A 126 2.52 5.59 6.73
CA GLU A 126 2.32 6.63 7.74
C GLU A 126 1.70 7.88 7.13
N LEU A 127 2.19 8.33 5.96
CA LEU A 127 1.61 9.46 5.25
C LEU A 127 0.12 9.26 4.96
N HIS A 128 -0.27 8.07 4.52
CA HIS A 128 -1.67 7.74 4.28
C HIS A 128 -2.50 7.71 5.58
N HIS A 129 -1.96 7.22 6.69
CA HIS A 129 -2.67 7.24 7.98
C HIS A 129 -2.75 8.63 8.60
N TYR A 130 -1.68 9.42 8.48
CA TYR A 130 -1.61 10.82 8.85
C TYR A 130 -2.70 11.63 8.15
N GLU A 131 -2.78 11.49 6.83
CA GLU A 131 -3.81 12.11 5.98
C GLU A 131 -5.22 11.73 6.43
N LYS A 132 -5.46 10.43 6.67
CA LYS A 132 -6.75 9.93 7.12
C LYS A 132 -7.14 10.44 8.51
N ALA A 133 -6.17 10.69 9.39
CA ALA A 133 -6.42 11.31 10.69
C ALA A 133 -6.81 12.78 10.56
N LEU A 134 -6.09 13.55 9.74
CA LEU A 134 -6.41 14.95 9.49
C LEU A 134 -7.83 15.13 8.97
N ARG A 135 -8.27 14.28 8.02
CA ARG A 135 -9.66 14.28 7.51
C ARG A 135 -10.71 14.01 8.58
N LYS A 136 -10.35 13.29 9.64
CA LYS A 136 -11.23 12.99 10.77
C LYS A 136 -11.18 14.08 11.86
N GLY A 137 -10.48 15.19 11.62
CA GLY A 137 -10.27 16.26 12.60
C GLY A 137 -9.33 15.88 13.73
N LYS A 138 -8.53 14.81 13.58
CA LYS A 138 -7.52 14.44 14.58
C LYS A 138 -6.28 15.31 14.41
N SER A 139 -5.64 15.63 15.53
CA SER A 139 -4.31 16.23 15.54
C SER A 139 -3.27 15.23 15.02
N ALA A 140 -2.36 15.75 14.20
CA ALA A 140 -1.25 14.99 13.66
C ALA A 140 -0.01 15.90 13.61
N LYS A 141 1.17 15.31 13.83
CA LYS A 141 2.45 16.03 13.86
C LYS A 141 3.47 15.31 12.99
N ILE A 142 4.25 16.08 12.25
CA ILE A 142 5.42 15.58 11.53
C ILE A 142 6.64 15.83 12.40
N VAL A 143 7.40 14.78 12.66
CA VAL A 143 8.63 14.84 13.46
C VAL A 143 9.81 14.55 12.56
N ASP A 144 10.76 15.50 12.50
CA ASP A 144 12.05 15.28 11.87
C ASP A 144 12.89 14.34 12.72
N VAL A 145 13.23 13.19 12.14
CA VAL A 145 14.06 12.21 12.82
C VAL A 145 15.52 12.50 12.54
N ASN A 146 16.23 12.90 13.61
CA ASN A 146 17.68 12.85 13.65
C ASN A 146 18.12 11.37 13.74
N PRO A 147 19.11 10.91 12.93
CA PRO A 147 19.66 9.56 13.02
C PRO A 147 20.03 9.11 14.44
N GLU A 148 20.45 10.02 15.32
CA GLU A 148 20.79 9.70 16.71
C GLU A 148 19.54 9.39 17.54
N VAL A 149 18.49 10.20 17.38
CA VAL A 149 17.17 9.97 18.02
C VAL A 149 16.56 8.67 17.52
N LEU A 150 16.73 8.32 16.23
CA LEU A 150 16.27 7.03 15.71
C LEU A 150 16.96 5.87 16.43
N ARG A 151 18.29 5.92 16.59
CA ARG A 151 19.02 4.87 17.32
C ARG A 151 18.58 4.80 18.77
N GLU A 152 18.34 5.94 19.42
CA GLU A 152 17.87 5.98 20.80
C GLU A 152 16.46 5.38 20.93
N LEU A 153 15.52 5.75 20.06
CA LEU A 153 14.15 5.19 20.02
C LEU A 153 14.17 3.67 19.79
N LEU A 154 15.02 3.20 18.87
CA LEU A 154 15.15 1.77 18.58
C LEU A 154 15.90 1.00 19.68
N SER A 155 16.80 1.66 20.41
CA SER A 155 17.57 1.04 21.51
C SER A 155 16.77 0.98 22.81
N THR A 156 15.96 2.00 23.08
CA THR A 156 15.13 2.10 24.29
C THR A 156 13.97 1.10 24.29
N GLU A 157 13.52 0.62 23.13
CA GLU A 157 12.53 -0.45 23.02
C GLU A 157 13.02 -1.84 23.46
N THR A 158 14.32 -2.01 23.72
CA THR A 158 14.85 -3.24 24.36
C THR A 158 14.46 -3.37 25.84
N GLN A 159 13.83 -2.34 26.42
CA GLN A 159 13.25 -2.37 27.77
C GLN A 159 11.77 -1.97 27.81
N GLN A 160 10.94 -2.41 26.84
CA GLN A 160 9.50 -2.43 27.11
C GLN A 160 9.16 -3.49 28.18
N PRO A 161 8.32 -3.16 29.18
CA PRO A 161 7.83 -4.12 30.15
C PRO A 161 7.10 -5.24 29.42
N GLN A 162 7.19 -6.47 29.95
CA GLN A 162 6.41 -7.60 29.47
C GLN A 162 4.92 -7.25 29.36
N MET A 163 4.48 -6.82 28.18
CA MET A 163 3.11 -7.05 27.75
C MET A 163 2.95 -8.56 27.65
N ARG A 164 2.10 -9.08 28.55
CA ARG A 164 1.74 -10.49 28.73
C ARG A 164 1.77 -11.25 27.39
N LYS A 165 2.76 -12.14 27.24
CA LYS A 165 2.66 -13.28 26.33
C LYS A 165 1.58 -14.20 26.88
N SER A 166 0.33 -13.94 26.51
CA SER A 166 -0.75 -14.90 26.71
C SER A 166 -0.45 -16.13 25.85
N LYS A 167 0.02 -17.19 26.51
CA LYS A 167 -0.07 -18.56 26.00
C LYS A 167 -1.54 -18.84 25.68
N SER A 168 -1.86 -19.02 24.41
CA SER A 168 -3.12 -19.66 23.99
C SER A 168 -2.78 -20.73 22.97
N MET A 169 -3.14 -21.96 23.31
CA MET A 169 -3.06 -23.15 22.48
C MET A 169 -3.86 -23.01 21.19
N ALA A 170 -3.51 -23.87 20.25
CA ALA A 170 -4.14 -24.12 18.97
C ALA A 170 -5.68 -24.05 18.99
N HIS A 171 -6.25 -23.24 18.09
CA HIS A 171 -7.27 -23.71 17.16
C HIS A 171 -7.40 -22.78 15.95
N ARG A 172 -7.64 -23.39 14.79
CA ARG A 172 -7.96 -22.78 13.50
C ARG A 172 -9.17 -21.83 13.63
N SER A 173 -9.01 -20.55 13.33
CA SER A 173 -9.92 -19.82 12.43
C SER A 173 -9.25 -18.50 12.00
N SER A 174 -9.30 -18.22 10.70
CA SER A 174 -8.70 -17.05 10.07
C SER A 174 -9.62 -15.83 10.24
N GLY A 175 -9.57 -15.19 11.40
CA GLY A 175 -10.13 -13.87 11.64
C GLY A 175 -8.99 -12.91 11.97
N VAL A 176 -8.55 -12.11 11.00
CA VAL A 176 -7.70 -10.95 11.30
C VAL A 176 -8.67 -9.87 11.78
N THR A 177 -8.84 -9.75 13.09
CA THR A 177 -9.41 -8.54 13.68
C THR A 177 -8.47 -7.39 13.35
N ASP A 178 -9.00 -6.34 12.71
CA ASP A 178 -8.28 -5.07 12.58
C ASP A 178 -7.87 -4.66 14.01
N ILE A 179 -6.57 -4.49 14.24
CA ILE A 179 -6.09 -3.82 15.44
C ILE A 179 -6.49 -2.36 15.24
N GLU A 180 -7.67 -1.98 15.73
CA GLU A 180 -7.97 -0.59 16.02
C GLU A 180 -7.08 -0.21 17.21
N VAL A 181 -5.88 0.25 16.89
CA VAL A 181 -5.06 0.99 17.84
C VAL A 181 -5.80 2.33 18.03
N GLU A 182 -6.74 2.38 18.97
CA GLU A 182 -7.18 3.64 19.57
C GLU A 182 -6.03 4.20 20.41
N THR A 183 -5.02 4.75 19.75
CA THR A 183 -4.12 5.70 20.40
C THR A 183 -4.91 7.00 20.57
N SER A 184 -5.20 7.35 21.82
CA SER A 184 -5.70 8.65 22.26
C SER A 184 -4.68 9.79 22.08
N GLY A 185 -3.67 9.59 21.23
CA GLY A 185 -2.57 10.49 21.01
C GLY A 185 -2.52 11.00 19.58
N ASP A 186 -1.85 12.14 19.41
CA ASP A 186 -1.51 12.72 18.10
C ASP A 186 -0.95 11.64 17.17
N ILE A 187 -1.39 11.62 15.90
CA ILE A 187 -0.74 10.77 14.89
C ILE A 187 0.61 11.39 14.56
N ILE A 188 1.70 10.68 14.86
CA ILE A 188 3.06 11.12 14.56
C ILE A 188 3.50 10.48 13.23
N MET A 189 3.93 11.30 12.28
CA MET A 189 4.61 10.84 11.07
C MET A 189 6.08 11.26 11.14
N PHE A 190 6.98 10.31 10.87
CA PHE A 190 8.41 10.58 10.89
C PHE A 190 8.91 11.00 9.50
N ARG A 191 9.68 12.09 9.46
CA ARG A 191 10.40 12.57 8.28
C ARG A 191 11.88 12.29 8.45
N PHE A 192 12.47 11.63 7.45
CA PHE A 192 13.86 11.20 7.49
C PHE A 192 14.72 12.07 6.56
N SER A 193 15.94 12.37 7.00
CA SER A 193 16.92 13.10 6.18
C SER A 193 17.60 12.20 5.14
N LYS A 194 17.63 10.87 5.36
CA LYS A 194 18.24 9.88 4.46
C LYS A 194 17.30 8.72 4.16
N VAL A 195 17.36 8.23 2.92
CA VAL A 195 16.63 7.04 2.48
C VAL A 195 17.02 5.78 3.28
N SER A 196 18.28 5.68 3.70
CA SER A 196 18.77 4.57 4.53
C SER A 196 18.01 4.47 5.85
N ASP A 197 17.74 5.60 6.48
CA ASP A 197 17.17 5.67 7.82
C ASP A 197 15.68 5.34 7.76
N LEU A 198 14.98 5.86 6.75
CA LEU A 198 13.62 5.44 6.41
C LEU A 198 13.54 3.92 6.15
N ALA A 199 14.52 3.34 5.47
CA ALA A 199 14.54 1.91 5.15
C ALA A 199 14.74 1.03 6.39
N VAL A 200 15.60 1.46 7.31
CA VAL A 200 15.84 0.80 8.62
C VAL A 200 14.58 0.88 9.46
N TYR A 201 14.06 2.10 9.67
CA TYR A 201 12.82 2.35 10.41
C TYR A 201 11.65 1.51 9.89
N SER A 202 11.44 1.54 8.56
CA SER A 202 10.33 0.81 7.94
C SER A 202 10.45 -0.70 8.11
N ARG A 203 11.67 -1.24 8.23
CA ARG A 203 11.90 -2.67 8.41
C ARG A 203 11.70 -3.09 9.85
N GLU A 204 12.21 -2.31 10.80
CA GLU A 204 12.10 -2.63 12.23
C GLU A 204 10.66 -2.53 12.73
N ASN A 205 9.88 -1.61 12.16
CA ASN A 205 8.47 -1.41 12.53
C ASN A 205 7.49 -2.22 11.66
N ASP A 206 7.98 -3.12 10.80
CA ASP A 206 7.17 -3.85 9.81
C ASP A 206 6.28 -2.95 8.92
N LEU A 207 6.64 -1.67 8.77
CA LEU A 207 5.98 -0.69 7.89
C LEU A 207 6.45 -0.85 6.42
N ILE A 208 6.71 -2.09 6.01
CA ILE A 208 7.12 -2.43 4.65
C ILE A 208 5.86 -2.64 3.81
N TYR A 209 5.69 -1.78 2.80
CA TYR A 209 4.61 -1.98 1.83
C TYR A 209 4.80 -3.32 1.09
N PRO A 210 3.82 -4.24 1.11
CA PRO A 210 3.99 -5.56 0.51
C PRO A 210 4.38 -5.45 -0.96
N LEU A 211 5.45 -6.15 -1.35
CA LEU A 211 6.02 -6.10 -2.71
C LEU A 211 4.99 -6.34 -3.82
N LYS A 212 3.99 -7.19 -3.55
CA LYS A 212 2.88 -7.41 -4.47
C LYS A 212 2.08 -6.12 -4.68
N ARG A 213 1.63 -5.44 -3.63
CA ARG A 213 0.88 -4.17 -3.72
C ARG A 213 1.73 -3.05 -4.34
N ALA A 214 3.00 -2.96 -3.94
CA ALA A 214 3.96 -2.03 -4.51
C ALA A 214 4.15 -2.17 -6.03
N LYS A 215 4.03 -3.39 -6.57
CA LYS A 215 4.13 -3.62 -8.02
C LYS A 215 2.85 -3.26 -8.77
N GLU A 216 1.72 -3.22 -8.08
CA GLU A 216 0.40 -2.91 -8.66
C GLU A 216 0.14 -1.40 -8.68
N GLU A 217 0.72 -0.66 -7.74
CA GLU A 217 0.61 0.80 -7.65
C GLU A 217 1.85 1.47 -8.29
N GLY A 218 1.71 2.01 -9.50
CA GLY A 218 2.82 2.55 -10.29
C GLY A 218 3.60 3.70 -9.64
N ALA A 219 2.90 4.59 -8.93
CA ALA A 219 3.53 5.67 -8.15
C ALA A 219 4.32 5.13 -6.95
N LEU A 220 3.74 4.13 -6.25
CA LEU A 220 4.38 3.48 -5.12
C LEU A 220 5.64 2.71 -5.53
N LYS A 221 5.59 2.05 -6.70
CA LYS A 221 6.76 1.40 -7.30
C LYS A 221 7.91 2.37 -7.51
N LEU A 222 7.64 3.61 -7.94
CA LEU A 222 8.67 4.63 -8.16
C LEU A 222 9.31 5.08 -6.84
N LEU A 223 8.50 5.30 -5.80
CA LEU A 223 8.97 5.69 -4.47
C LEU A 223 9.75 4.56 -3.78
N LEU A 224 9.24 3.33 -3.82
CA LEU A 224 9.86 2.16 -3.17
C LEU A 224 11.12 1.65 -3.89
N ARG A 225 11.27 1.89 -5.20
CA ARG A 225 12.48 1.46 -5.96
C ARG A 225 13.76 2.07 -5.39
N ARG A 226 13.69 3.26 -4.81
CA ARG A 226 14.84 3.96 -4.21
C ARG A 226 15.17 3.43 -2.83
N ILE A 227 14.16 3.14 -2.01
CA ILE A 227 14.34 2.55 -0.67
C ILE A 227 15.04 1.18 -0.76
N VAL A 228 14.63 0.34 -1.72
CA VAL A 228 15.22 -1.01 -1.89
C VAL A 228 16.62 -0.96 -2.54
N ARG A 229 16.91 0.04 -3.37
CA ARG A 229 18.19 0.13 -4.11
C ARG A 229 19.25 1.01 -3.43
N GLY A 230 18.87 1.85 -2.45
CA GLY A 230 19.77 2.78 -1.76
C GLY A 230 20.93 2.11 -1.01
N ASN A 231 20.88 0.80 -0.79
CA ASN A 231 21.94 0.04 -0.10
C ASN A 231 22.87 -0.75 -1.03
N ARG A 232 22.81 -0.60 -2.36
CA ARG A 232 23.90 -1.15 -3.19
C ARG A 232 25.07 -0.18 -3.14
N PRO A 233 26.22 -0.51 -2.51
CA PRO A 233 27.42 0.30 -2.66
C PRO A 233 27.65 0.48 -4.15
N SER A 234 27.84 1.74 -4.57
CA SER A 234 28.26 2.03 -5.94
C SER A 234 29.58 1.29 -6.15
N VAL A 235 29.51 0.15 -6.84
CA VAL A 235 30.71 -0.54 -7.30
C VAL A 235 31.28 0.38 -8.38
N ARG A 236 32.10 1.35 -7.94
CA ARG A 236 33.02 2.04 -8.82
C ARG A 236 34.00 0.97 -9.29
N THR A 237 33.73 0.42 -10.48
CA THR A 237 34.74 -0.28 -11.26
C THR A 237 35.90 0.68 -11.41
N ALA A 238 37.01 0.39 -10.74
CA ALA A 238 38.26 1.09 -10.97
C ALA A 238 38.62 0.95 -12.46
N PRO A 239 39.15 2.00 -13.11
CA PRO A 239 39.63 1.89 -14.47
C PRO A 239 40.72 0.80 -14.51
N ALA A 240 40.60 -0.10 -15.48
CA ALA A 240 41.66 -1.05 -15.77
C ALA A 240 42.91 -0.26 -16.17
N VAL A 241 44.01 -0.53 -15.47
CA VAL A 241 45.35 0.02 -15.75
C VAL A 241 45.94 -0.70 -16.95
#